data_AF-A0AAN4ZB93-F1
#
_entry.id   AF-A0AAN4ZB93-F1
#
_cell.length_a   1.000
_cell.length_b   1.000
_cell.length_c   1.000
_cell.angle_alpha   90.00
_cell.angle_beta   90.00
_cell.angle_gamma   90.00
#
_symmetry.space_group_name_H-M   'P 1'
#
loop_
_entity.id
_entity.type
_entity.pdbx_description
1 polymer ?
#
loop_
_entity_poly.entity_id
_entity_poly.type
_entity_poly.pdbx_seq_one_letter_code
_entity_poly.pdbx_strand_id
1 'polypeptide(L)'
;FHSIIVGATSSVAFLSNSLLLFIIYTTSADGIGSYRDLLAFFAICNIITTFGHIFLEGYCHMTEAGFYFFPRTPGPLIGGVSLPSIYCVLFILTYYQVFLILAYHFVYRYKTITRLYNSFTDKWRRKHWITAAIVVYVIYVGCFMTVVAVGMLPSEETRRLVPPEARELYGVDLTDPHTGFIVLAVRRFDFATNTTYRSAESIISITCCMFLFGATAAVIVFCIYKTTSAIKSVDVRITSATRRMHQQLFRALLIQTTVPCIFSYTPLAMILLFGAMTG
;
A
#
# COMPACT_ATOMS: atom_id res chain seq x y z
N PHE A 1 -14.63 -6.86 -20.67
CA PHE A 1 -13.27 -6.27 -20.65
C PHE A 1 -12.69 -6.21 -19.24
N HIS A 2 -13.35 -5.54 -18.28
CA HIS A 2 -12.87 -5.44 -16.89
C HIS A 2 -12.56 -6.81 -16.23
N SER A 3 -13.49 -7.76 -16.26
CA SER A 3 -13.28 -9.10 -15.69
C SER A 3 -12.13 -9.89 -16.33
N ILE A 4 -11.85 -9.65 -17.62
CA ILE A 4 -10.72 -10.29 -18.33
C ILE A 4 -9.40 -9.73 -17.81
N ILE A 5 -9.31 -8.40 -17.66
CA ILE A 5 -8.12 -7.75 -17.10
C ILE A 5 -7.88 -8.24 -15.67
N VAL A 6 -8.92 -8.19 -14.82
CA VAL A 6 -8.85 -8.64 -13.43
C VAL A 6 -8.39 -10.10 -13.35
N GLY A 7 -8.98 -10.98 -14.17
CA GLY A 7 -8.60 -12.40 -14.20
C GLY A 7 -7.16 -12.61 -14.65
N ALA A 8 -6.73 -11.94 -15.72
CA ALA A 8 -5.38 -12.06 -16.26
C ALA A 8 -4.32 -11.53 -15.29
N THR A 9 -4.49 -10.32 -14.75
CA THR A 9 -3.53 -9.71 -13.83
C THR A 9 -3.44 -10.50 -12.52
N SER A 10 -4.58 -10.95 -11.99
CA SER A 10 -4.61 -11.75 -10.76
C SER A 10 -3.96 -13.12 -10.96
N SER A 11 -4.16 -13.76 -12.11
CA SER A 11 -3.52 -15.05 -12.43
C SER A 11 -2.01 -14.91 -12.54
N VAL A 12 -1.52 -13.89 -13.26
CA VAL A 12 -0.08 -13.61 -13.38
C VAL A 12 0.53 -13.28 -12.02
N ALA A 13 -0.14 -12.46 -11.21
CA ALA A 13 0.33 -12.12 -9.87
C ALA A 13 0.42 -13.35 -8.95
N PHE A 14 -0.62 -14.18 -8.94
CA PHE A 14 -0.65 -15.41 -8.13
C PHE A 14 0.45 -16.39 -8.56
N LEU A 15 0.56 -16.69 -9.85
CA LEU A 15 1.54 -17.64 -10.37
C LEU A 15 2.98 -17.16 -10.16
N SER A 16 3.26 -15.89 -10.44
CA SER A 16 4.62 -15.33 -10.28
C SER A 16 5.06 -15.29 -8.82
N ASN A 17 4.19 -14.90 -7.88
CA ASN A 17 4.54 -14.89 -6.46
C ASN A 17 4.62 -16.31 -5.87
N SER A 18 3.80 -17.24 -6.35
CA SER A 18 3.89 -18.66 -5.97
C SER A 18 5.18 -19.29 -6.48
N LEU A 19 5.58 -19.00 -7.73
CA LEU A 19 6.86 -19.42 -8.28
C LEU A 19 8.03 -18.82 -7.51
N LEU A 20 7.95 -17.53 -7.12
CA LEU A 20 8.96 -16.90 -6.28
C LEU A 20 9.10 -17.63 -4.94
N LEU A 21 8.00 -17.97 -4.27
CA LEU A 21 8.03 -18.77 -3.04
C LEU A 21 8.67 -20.14 -3.27
N PHE A 22 8.26 -20.84 -4.34
CA PHE A 22 8.84 -22.13 -4.71
C PHE A 22 10.36 -22.03 -4.91
N ILE A 23 10.85 -21.05 -5.66
CA ILE A 23 12.29 -20.81 -5.89
C ILE A 23 12.99 -20.50 -4.56
N ILE A 24 12.39 -19.67 -3.71
CA ILE A 24 12.95 -19.31 -2.40
C ILE A 24 13.11 -20.55 -1.53
N TYR A 25 12.17 -21.50 -1.52
CA TYR A 25 12.27 -22.69 -0.66
C TYR A 25 13.13 -23.81 -1.24
N THR A 26 13.20 -23.93 -2.57
CA THR A 26 13.94 -25.01 -3.24
C THR A 26 15.41 -24.68 -3.51
N THR A 27 15.77 -23.41 -3.67
CA THR A 27 17.15 -23.01 -3.96
C THR A 27 17.97 -22.83 -2.67
N SER A 28 19.01 -23.65 -2.47
CA SER A 28 20.03 -23.43 -1.44
C SER A 28 20.98 -22.30 -1.87
N ALA A 29 20.62 -21.06 -1.57
CA ALA A 29 21.47 -19.91 -1.86
C ALA A 29 22.14 -19.40 -0.58
N ASP A 30 23.31 -19.98 -0.24
CA ASP A 30 24.11 -19.61 0.93
C ASP A 30 24.50 -18.12 0.93
N GLY A 31 24.56 -17.48 -0.25
CA GLY A 31 24.86 -16.06 -0.42
C GLY A 31 23.69 -15.10 -0.17
N ILE A 32 22.43 -15.54 -0.13
CA ILE A 32 21.28 -14.63 0.01
C ILE A 32 20.94 -14.36 1.49
N GLY A 33 21.26 -15.30 2.39
CA GLY A 33 21.09 -15.14 3.83
C GLY A 33 19.66 -14.75 4.25
N SER A 34 19.53 -13.87 5.25
CA SER A 34 18.25 -13.39 5.80
C SER A 34 17.36 -12.61 4.82
N TYR A 35 17.86 -12.25 3.64
CA TYR A 35 17.05 -11.56 2.63
C TYR A 35 15.94 -12.46 2.05
N ARG A 36 16.11 -13.79 2.13
CA ARG A 36 15.09 -14.77 1.71
C ARG A 36 13.78 -14.60 2.46
N ASP A 37 13.83 -14.34 3.77
CA ASP A 37 12.64 -14.14 4.59
C ASP A 37 11.82 -12.95 4.10
N LEU A 38 12.51 -11.86 3.73
CA LEU A 38 11.88 -10.64 3.29
C LEU A 38 11.23 -10.80 1.91
N LEU A 39 11.90 -11.53 1.00
CA LEU A 39 11.31 -11.90 -0.30
C LEU A 39 10.09 -12.82 -0.13
N ALA A 40 10.14 -13.78 0.79
CA ALA A 40 9.02 -14.67 1.06
C ALA A 40 7.83 -13.89 1.64
N PHE A 41 8.08 -13.00 2.59
CA PHE A 41 7.04 -12.11 3.14
C PHE A 41 6.41 -11.23 2.07
N PHE A 42 7.21 -10.60 1.21
CA PHE A 42 6.73 -9.83 0.07
C PHE A 42 5.81 -10.66 -0.85
N ALA A 43 6.22 -11.89 -1.19
CA ALA A 43 5.43 -12.77 -2.05
C ALA A 43 4.10 -13.19 -1.41
N ILE A 44 4.09 -13.52 -0.12
CA ILE A 44 2.87 -13.86 0.63
C ILE A 44 1.92 -12.66 0.65
N CYS A 45 2.42 -11.46 0.96
CA CYS A 45 1.61 -10.24 0.96
C CYS A 45 0.97 -9.97 -0.41
N ASN A 46 1.69 -10.14 -1.52
CA ASN A 46 1.09 -9.97 -2.85
C ASN A 46 0.02 -11.00 -3.16
N ILE A 47 0.19 -12.25 -2.71
CA ILE A 47 -0.84 -13.28 -2.89
C ILE A 47 -2.11 -12.89 -2.12
N ILE A 48 -1.96 -12.40 -0.88
CA ILE A 48 -3.09 -11.89 -0.09
C ILE A 48 -3.78 -10.72 -0.81
N THR A 49 -3.03 -9.73 -1.31
CA THR A 49 -3.58 -8.60 -2.08
C THR A 49 -4.30 -9.08 -3.35
N THR A 50 -3.78 -10.12 -4.01
CA THR A 50 -4.38 -10.72 -5.21
C THR A 50 -5.74 -11.32 -4.88
N PHE A 51 -5.85 -12.08 -3.79
CA PHE A 51 -7.15 -12.59 -3.32
C PHE A 51 -8.10 -11.45 -2.96
N GLY A 52 -7.64 -10.43 -2.25
CA GLY A 52 -8.44 -9.25 -1.94
C GLY A 52 -9.02 -8.58 -3.19
N HIS A 53 -8.23 -8.45 -4.25
CA HIS A 53 -8.67 -7.89 -5.52
C HIS A 53 -9.75 -8.73 -6.21
N ILE A 54 -9.61 -10.06 -6.18
CA ILE A 54 -10.62 -11.00 -6.72
C ILE A 54 -11.92 -10.93 -5.92
N PHE A 55 -11.85 -10.93 -4.60
CA PHE A 55 -13.05 -11.00 -3.75
C PHE A 55 -13.80 -9.67 -3.64
N LEU A 56 -13.09 -8.54 -3.68
CA LEU A 56 -13.71 -7.24 -3.47
C LEU A 56 -14.48 -6.75 -4.70
N GLU A 57 -13.99 -7.05 -5.91
CA GLU A 57 -14.52 -6.53 -7.19
C GLU A 57 -14.89 -5.03 -7.09
N GLY A 58 -13.98 -4.23 -6.53
CA GLY A 58 -14.30 -2.87 -6.11
C GLY A 58 -14.42 -1.89 -7.29
N TYR A 59 -15.46 -1.04 -7.23
CA TYR A 59 -15.60 0.13 -8.07
C TYR A 59 -14.96 1.36 -7.40
N CYS A 60 -14.36 2.21 -8.23
CA CYS A 60 -13.92 3.54 -7.82
C CYS A 60 -14.69 4.57 -8.65
N HIS A 61 -15.43 5.46 -7.99
CA HIS A 61 -16.18 6.52 -8.61
C HIS A 61 -15.67 7.87 -8.11
N MET A 62 -15.24 8.73 -9.04
CA MET A 62 -14.75 10.07 -8.71
C MET A 62 -15.85 11.10 -8.88
N THR A 63 -15.86 12.06 -7.97
CA THR A 63 -16.75 13.22 -7.95
C THR A 63 -15.90 14.49 -7.83
N GLU A 64 -16.51 15.65 -8.00
CA GLU A 64 -15.80 16.92 -7.75
C GLU A 64 -15.34 17.04 -6.29
N ALA A 65 -16.09 16.47 -5.34
CA ALA A 65 -15.80 16.54 -3.92
C ALA A 65 -14.70 15.56 -3.46
N GLY A 66 -14.38 14.54 -4.26
CA GLY A 66 -13.63 13.39 -3.77
C GLY A 66 -13.86 12.10 -4.55
N PHE A 67 -13.71 10.95 -3.89
CA PHE A 67 -14.02 9.65 -4.51
C PHE A 67 -14.75 8.71 -3.54
N TYR A 68 -15.46 7.75 -4.12
CA TYR A 68 -16.10 6.62 -3.46
C TYR A 68 -15.47 5.32 -3.96
N PHE A 69 -15.10 4.45 -3.03
CA PHE A 69 -14.58 3.11 -3.31
C PHE A 69 -15.46 2.07 -2.63
N PHE A 70 -16.07 1.16 -3.40
CA PHE A 70 -17.10 0.26 -2.89
C PHE A 70 -17.13 -1.07 -3.62
N PRO A 71 -17.48 -2.17 -2.94
CA PRO A 71 -17.67 -3.46 -3.58
C PRO A 71 -19.03 -3.52 -4.27
N ARG A 72 -19.20 -4.54 -5.13
CA ARG A 72 -20.44 -4.76 -5.86
C ARG A 72 -21.60 -5.27 -4.98
N THR A 73 -21.28 -6.01 -3.92
CA THR A 73 -22.27 -6.74 -3.14
C THR A 73 -22.46 -6.13 -1.74
N PRO A 74 -23.72 -6.01 -1.27
CA PRO A 74 -24.01 -5.62 0.11
C PRO A 74 -23.65 -6.76 1.07
N GLY A 75 -23.59 -6.44 2.36
CA GLY A 75 -23.22 -7.41 3.39
C GLY A 75 -23.81 -7.11 4.77
N PRO A 76 -23.53 -7.99 5.75
CA PRO A 76 -24.02 -7.81 7.11
C PRO A 76 -23.38 -6.59 7.78
N LEU A 77 -24.10 -6.04 8.75
CA LEU A 77 -23.59 -5.02 9.66
C LEU A 77 -22.97 -5.70 10.89
N ILE A 78 -21.74 -5.31 11.23
CA ILE A 78 -21.04 -5.76 12.44
C ILE A 78 -20.75 -4.52 13.29
N GLY A 79 -21.38 -4.44 14.47
CA GLY A 79 -21.19 -3.28 15.37
C GLY A 79 -21.58 -1.94 14.73
N GLY A 80 -22.58 -1.94 13.83
CA GLY A 80 -23.03 -0.74 13.10
C GLY A 80 -22.19 -0.39 11.87
N VAL A 81 -21.11 -1.11 11.59
CA VAL A 81 -20.27 -0.93 10.39
C VAL A 81 -20.55 -2.03 9.38
N SER A 82 -20.69 -1.67 8.11
CA SER A 82 -20.89 -2.67 7.05
C SER A 82 -19.62 -3.53 6.88
N LEU A 83 -19.80 -4.85 6.85
CA LEU A 83 -18.71 -5.77 6.57
C LEU A 83 -18.02 -5.47 5.21
N PRO A 84 -18.74 -5.07 4.14
CA PRO A 84 -18.09 -4.68 2.91
C PRO A 84 -17.19 -3.43 3.04
N SER A 85 -17.53 -2.45 3.89
CA SER A 85 -16.61 -1.34 4.22
C SER A 85 -15.34 -1.84 4.88
N ILE A 86 -15.44 -2.79 5.81
CA ILE A 86 -14.27 -3.40 6.46
C ILE A 86 -13.38 -4.08 5.41
N TYR A 87 -13.97 -4.82 4.46
CA TYR A 87 -13.20 -5.41 3.36
C TYR A 87 -12.52 -4.36 2.47
N CYS A 88 -13.17 -3.23 2.18
CA CYS A 88 -12.52 -2.12 1.48
C CYS A 88 -11.30 -1.59 2.25
N VAL A 89 -11.42 -1.37 3.56
CA VAL A 89 -10.27 -0.91 4.39
C VAL A 89 -9.15 -1.94 4.37
N LEU A 90 -9.46 -3.22 4.56
CA LEU A 90 -8.46 -4.30 4.54
C LEU A 90 -7.77 -4.40 3.18
N PHE A 91 -8.51 -4.25 2.08
CA PHE A 91 -7.93 -4.25 0.75
C PHE A 91 -6.98 -3.06 0.55
N ILE A 92 -7.39 -1.85 0.94
CA ILE A 92 -6.54 -0.65 0.92
C ILE A 92 -5.26 -0.91 1.74
N LEU A 93 -5.39 -1.47 2.94
CA LEU A 93 -4.23 -1.83 3.77
C LEU A 93 -3.27 -2.80 3.05
N THR A 94 -3.79 -3.86 2.43
CA THR A 94 -2.95 -4.83 1.70
C THR A 94 -2.24 -4.24 0.49
N TYR A 95 -2.76 -3.14 -0.05
CA TYR A 95 -2.11 -2.39 -1.12
C TYR A 95 -1.01 -1.46 -0.56
N TYR A 96 -1.29 -0.73 0.51
CA TYR A 96 -0.34 0.20 1.14
C TYR A 96 0.83 -0.50 1.83
N GLN A 97 0.63 -1.67 2.42
CA GLN A 97 1.69 -2.43 3.10
C GLN A 97 2.87 -2.77 2.18
N VAL A 98 2.63 -2.95 0.87
CA VAL A 98 3.66 -3.30 -0.12
C VAL A 98 4.75 -2.22 -0.14
N PHE A 99 4.37 -0.96 0.03
CA PHE A 99 5.29 0.16 0.06
C PHE A 99 6.22 0.12 1.27
N LEU A 100 5.66 -0.24 2.44
CA LEU A 100 6.44 -0.42 3.65
C LEU A 100 7.40 -1.61 3.55
N ILE A 101 6.96 -2.71 2.92
CA ILE A 101 7.82 -3.88 2.66
C ILE A 101 9.00 -3.49 1.76
N LEU A 102 8.75 -2.74 0.68
CA LEU A 102 9.81 -2.21 -0.18
C LEU A 102 10.80 -1.34 0.61
N ALA A 103 10.33 -0.48 1.51
CA ALA A 103 11.21 0.29 2.38
C ALA A 103 12.13 -0.61 3.23
N TYR A 104 11.62 -1.70 3.80
CA TYR A 104 12.47 -2.68 4.49
C TYR A 104 13.51 -3.31 3.58
N HIS A 105 13.17 -3.65 2.33
CA HIS A 105 14.14 -4.18 1.37
C HIS A 105 15.30 -3.21 1.14
N PHE A 106 15.00 -1.92 0.98
CA PHE A 106 16.02 -0.90 0.79
C PHE A 106 16.82 -0.61 2.06
N VAL A 107 16.20 -0.58 3.24
CA VAL A 107 16.91 -0.40 4.52
C VAL A 107 17.84 -1.56 4.80
N TYR A 108 17.37 -2.81 4.64
CA TYR A 108 18.20 -4.01 4.79
C TYR A 108 19.41 -3.96 3.86
N ARG A 109 19.19 -3.58 2.61
CA ARG A 109 20.22 -3.49 1.59
C ARG A 109 21.22 -2.37 1.86
N TYR A 110 20.74 -1.20 2.26
CA TYR A 110 21.57 -0.09 2.69
C TYR A 110 22.50 -0.53 3.83
N LYS A 111 21.95 -1.16 4.88
CA LYS A 111 22.74 -1.59 6.04
C LYS A 111 23.77 -2.67 5.69
N THR A 112 23.39 -3.66 4.87
CA THR A 112 24.28 -4.76 4.48
C THR A 112 25.42 -4.32 3.57
N ILE A 113 25.17 -3.37 2.66
CA ILE A 113 26.19 -2.89 1.70
C ILE A 113 27.10 -1.84 2.32
N THR A 114 26.55 -0.88 3.07
CA THR A 114 27.34 0.25 3.58
C THR A 114 28.18 -0.10 4.80
N ARG A 115 27.89 -1.21 5.50
CA ARG A 115 28.57 -1.62 6.74
C ARG A 115 28.87 -0.41 7.63
N LEU A 116 27.85 0.39 7.93
CA LEU A 116 27.99 1.55 8.81
C LEU A 116 28.66 1.09 10.11
N TYR A 117 29.88 1.57 10.35
CA TYR A 117 30.53 1.45 11.64
C TYR A 117 30.04 2.60 12.53
N ASN A 118 29.73 2.32 13.79
CA ASN A 118 29.20 3.21 14.83
C ASN A 118 27.70 3.54 14.76
N SER A 119 26.85 2.66 14.23
CA SER A 119 25.40 2.78 14.41
C SER A 119 24.92 1.94 15.61
N PHE A 120 23.86 2.39 16.29
CA PHE A 120 23.22 1.62 17.37
C PHE A 120 22.73 0.23 16.91
N THR A 121 22.60 0.03 15.60
CA THR A 121 22.18 -1.23 14.97
C THR A 121 23.33 -2.20 14.68
N ASP A 122 24.59 -1.85 14.97
CA ASP A 122 25.75 -2.65 14.58
C ASP A 122 25.83 -4.00 15.29
N LYS A 123 25.31 -4.07 16.52
CA LYS A 123 25.26 -5.30 17.32
C LYS A 123 23.97 -6.10 17.11
N TRP A 124 23.07 -5.65 16.22
CA TRP A 124 21.77 -6.28 16.05
C TRP A 124 21.88 -7.63 15.32
N ARG A 125 21.48 -8.69 16.02
CA ARG A 125 21.25 -10.01 15.42
C ARG A 125 19.91 -10.07 14.67
N ARG A 126 19.72 -11.07 13.81
CA ARG A 126 18.48 -11.31 13.01
C ARG A 126 17.18 -11.12 13.80
N LYS A 127 17.11 -11.63 15.04
CA LYS A 127 15.93 -11.49 15.91
C LYS A 127 15.57 -10.02 16.20
N HIS A 128 16.56 -9.17 16.48
CA HIS A 128 16.32 -7.74 16.75
C HIS A 128 15.77 -7.02 15.51
N TRP A 129 16.30 -7.34 14.33
CA TRP A 129 15.79 -6.79 13.06
C TRP A 129 14.36 -7.22 12.78
N ILE A 130 14.03 -8.49 12.99
CA ILE A 130 12.66 -9.01 12.82
C ILE A 130 11.72 -8.33 13.83
N THR A 131 12.10 -8.25 15.11
CA THR A 131 11.28 -7.58 16.13
C THR A 131 11.06 -6.10 15.80
N ALA A 132 12.11 -5.37 15.41
CA ALA A 132 11.98 -3.97 15.01
C ALA A 132 11.06 -3.81 13.78
N ALA A 133 11.18 -4.71 12.79
CA ALA A 133 10.33 -4.70 11.62
C ALA A 133 8.86 -4.97 11.97
N ILE A 134 8.58 -5.93 12.86
CA ILE A 134 7.22 -6.21 13.33
C ILE A 134 6.65 -5.02 14.08
N VAL A 135 7.40 -4.42 15.00
CA VAL A 135 6.95 -3.26 15.78
C VAL A 135 6.62 -2.08 14.87
N VAL A 136 7.53 -1.71 13.97
CA VAL A 136 7.30 -0.60 13.03
C VAL A 136 6.17 -0.92 12.07
N TYR A 137 6.02 -2.18 11.63
CA TYR A 137 4.89 -2.62 10.80
C TYR A 137 3.55 -2.45 11.54
N VAL A 138 3.44 -2.95 12.77
CA VAL A 138 2.21 -2.85 13.58
C VAL A 138 1.84 -1.38 13.85
N ILE A 139 2.83 -0.54 14.20
CA ILE A 139 2.59 0.90 14.42
C ILE A 139 2.13 1.56 13.13
N TYR A 140 2.83 1.34 12.02
CA TYR A 140 2.49 1.95 10.74
C TYR A 140 1.09 1.55 10.28
N VAL A 141 0.77 0.25 10.34
CA VAL A 141 -0.54 -0.28 9.98
C VAL A 141 -1.62 0.25 10.93
N GLY A 142 -1.38 0.26 12.24
CA GLY A 142 -2.32 0.79 13.23
C GLY A 142 -2.63 2.27 13.01
N CYS A 143 -1.60 3.10 12.80
CA CYS A 143 -1.77 4.52 12.47
C CYS A 143 -2.57 4.70 11.18
N PHE A 144 -2.20 3.99 10.11
CA PHE A 144 -2.88 4.09 8.83
C PHE A 144 -4.36 3.67 8.93
N MET A 145 -4.64 2.54 9.57
CA MET A 145 -6.00 2.04 9.78
C MET A 145 -6.84 3.00 10.60
N THR A 146 -6.28 3.61 11.65
CA THR A 146 -6.98 4.61 12.47
C THR A 146 -7.34 5.84 11.63
N VAL A 147 -6.39 6.33 10.83
CA VAL A 147 -6.61 7.47 9.94
C VAL A 147 -7.72 7.20 8.92
N VAL A 148 -7.67 6.04 8.24
CA VAL A 148 -8.71 5.65 7.27
C VAL A 148 -10.05 5.45 7.96
N ALA A 149 -10.07 4.83 9.14
CA ALA A 149 -11.31 4.60 9.89
C ALA A 149 -11.97 5.92 10.30
N VAL A 150 -11.21 6.90 10.79
CA VAL A 150 -11.78 8.17 11.27
C VAL A 150 -12.26 9.06 10.13
N GLY A 151 -11.50 9.19 9.04
CA GLY A 151 -11.86 10.16 7.99
C GLY A 151 -12.49 9.59 6.73
N MET A 152 -12.52 8.26 6.56
CA MET A 152 -12.96 7.66 5.30
C MET A 152 -14.01 6.53 5.43
N LEU A 153 -14.32 6.07 6.64
CA LEU A 153 -15.48 5.21 6.83
C LEU A 153 -16.78 5.99 6.59
N PRO A 154 -17.83 5.32 6.08
CA PRO A 154 -19.08 5.98 5.77
C PRO A 154 -19.79 6.38 7.06
N SER A 155 -20.15 7.66 7.17
CA SER A 155 -21.07 8.20 8.16
C SER A 155 -22.44 8.46 7.53
N GLU A 156 -23.47 8.64 8.37
CA GLU A 156 -24.81 9.07 7.93
C GLU A 156 -24.76 10.34 7.07
N GLU A 157 -23.86 11.27 7.40
CA GLU A 157 -23.65 12.49 6.63
C GLU A 157 -23.15 12.17 5.21
N THR A 158 -22.07 11.38 5.10
CA THR A 158 -21.50 11.03 3.80
C THR A 158 -22.43 10.15 2.95
N ARG A 159 -23.30 9.34 3.58
CA ARG A 159 -24.32 8.55 2.87
C ARG A 159 -25.38 9.44 2.23
N ARG A 160 -25.77 10.54 2.87
CA ARG A 160 -26.69 11.53 2.28
C ARG A 160 -26.08 12.32 1.12
N LEU A 161 -24.75 12.34 1.04
CA LEU A 161 -23.97 13.01 -0.01
C LEU A 161 -23.57 12.09 -1.15
N VAL A 162 -24.03 10.83 -1.15
CA VAL A 162 -23.82 9.90 -2.26
C VAL A 162 -24.43 10.49 -3.54
N PRO A 163 -23.65 10.58 -4.63
CA PRO A 163 -24.18 11.11 -5.88
C PRO A 163 -25.17 10.11 -6.50
N PRO A 164 -26.31 10.58 -7.06
CA PRO A 164 -27.35 9.70 -7.59
C PRO A 164 -26.85 8.84 -8.76
N GLU A 165 -25.89 9.35 -9.53
CA GLU A 165 -25.25 8.64 -10.64
C GLU A 165 -24.50 7.36 -10.20
N ALA A 166 -24.08 7.24 -8.93
CA ALA A 166 -23.48 6.00 -8.44
C ALA A 166 -24.46 4.81 -8.55
N ARG A 167 -25.75 5.05 -8.30
CA ARG A 167 -26.78 4.02 -8.45
C ARG A 167 -27.08 3.74 -9.93
N GLU A 168 -27.11 4.77 -10.76
CA GLU A 168 -27.39 4.66 -12.19
C GLU A 168 -26.29 3.90 -12.95
N LEU A 169 -25.02 4.22 -12.68
CA LEU A 169 -23.87 3.67 -13.39
C LEU A 169 -23.50 2.25 -12.93
N TYR A 170 -23.61 1.98 -11.62
CA TYR A 170 -23.10 0.73 -11.03
C TYR A 170 -24.21 -0.22 -10.57
N GLY A 171 -25.47 0.24 -10.50
CA GLY A 171 -26.59 -0.55 -9.98
C GLY A 171 -26.50 -0.83 -8.47
N VAL A 172 -25.68 -0.06 -7.75
CA VAL A 172 -25.40 -0.23 -6.32
C VAL A 172 -25.95 0.97 -5.56
N ASP A 173 -26.79 0.71 -4.55
CA ASP A 173 -27.32 1.77 -3.69
C ASP A 173 -26.39 1.99 -2.49
N LEU A 174 -25.51 3.00 -2.58
CA LEU A 174 -24.60 3.37 -1.49
C LEU A 174 -25.30 4.08 -0.32
N THR A 175 -26.57 4.46 -0.48
CA THR A 175 -27.34 5.05 0.64
C THR A 175 -27.78 3.98 1.64
N ASP A 176 -27.89 2.71 1.22
CA ASP A 176 -28.19 1.56 2.07
C ASP A 176 -27.04 1.28 3.06
N PRO A 177 -27.29 1.26 4.38
CA PRO A 177 -26.30 0.89 5.40
C PRO A 177 -25.60 -0.45 5.15
N HIS A 178 -26.27 -1.43 4.54
CA HIS A 178 -25.72 -2.75 4.22
C HIS A 178 -24.72 -2.70 3.06
N THR A 179 -24.81 -1.68 2.22
CA THR A 179 -23.82 -1.41 1.18
C THR A 179 -22.65 -0.67 1.81
N GLY A 180 -21.48 -1.29 1.75
CA GLY A 180 -20.25 -0.71 2.25
C GLY A 180 -19.53 0.12 1.21
N PHE A 181 -18.86 1.17 1.67
CA PHE A 181 -17.92 1.94 0.88
C PHE A 181 -16.85 2.58 1.77
N ILE A 182 -15.85 3.15 1.13
CA ILE A 182 -14.88 4.09 1.67
C ILE A 182 -14.99 5.36 0.85
N VAL A 183 -15.02 6.50 1.52
CA VAL A 183 -15.18 7.80 0.88
C VAL A 183 -14.08 8.73 1.34
N LEU A 184 -13.50 9.47 0.40
CA LEU A 184 -12.70 10.64 0.75
C LEU A 184 -13.35 11.84 0.09
N ALA A 185 -14.25 12.51 0.82
CA ALA A 185 -14.91 13.73 0.40
C ALA A 185 -14.36 14.91 1.21
N VAL A 186 -13.44 15.67 0.61
CA VAL A 186 -12.82 16.84 1.26
C VAL A 186 -13.83 17.98 1.38
N ARG A 187 -14.71 18.11 0.39
CA ARG A 187 -15.82 19.05 0.39
C ARG A 187 -17.11 18.30 0.71
N ARG A 188 -17.88 18.79 1.68
CA ARG A 188 -19.18 18.24 2.07
C ARG A 188 -20.22 19.35 2.02
N PHE A 189 -21.46 18.98 1.73
CA PHE A 189 -22.57 19.93 1.65
C PHE A 189 -23.42 19.85 2.91
N ASP A 190 -23.58 20.97 3.61
CA ASP A 190 -24.45 21.05 4.78
C ASP A 190 -25.85 21.49 4.34
N PHE A 191 -26.81 20.57 4.45
CA PHE A 191 -28.21 20.82 4.12
C PHE A 191 -28.90 21.78 5.09
N ALA A 192 -28.41 21.93 6.32
CA ALA A 192 -29.02 22.81 7.32
C ALA A 192 -28.66 24.29 7.07
N THR A 193 -27.40 24.55 6.70
CA THR A 193 -26.93 25.92 6.40
C THR A 193 -26.96 26.26 4.92
N ASN A 194 -27.21 25.27 4.04
CA ASN A 194 -27.18 25.38 2.59
C ASN A 194 -25.81 25.88 2.07
N THR A 195 -24.72 25.43 2.72
CA THR A 195 -23.35 25.82 2.37
C THR A 195 -22.43 24.62 2.25
N THR A 196 -21.49 24.68 1.31
CA THR A 196 -20.40 23.71 1.22
C THR A 196 -19.30 24.08 2.22
N TYR A 197 -18.80 23.08 2.96
CA TYR A 197 -17.68 23.24 3.87
C TYR A 197 -16.59 22.20 3.60
N ARG A 198 -15.40 22.43 4.16
CA ARG A 198 -14.28 21.49 4.06
C ARG A 198 -14.26 20.59 5.30
N SER A 199 -14.37 19.28 5.10
CA SER A 199 -14.35 18.32 6.21
C SER A 199 -12.96 18.23 6.82
N ALA A 200 -12.86 18.62 8.10
CA ALA A 200 -11.62 18.50 8.86
C ALA A 200 -11.16 17.04 8.97
N GLU A 201 -12.09 16.09 9.14
CA GLU A 201 -11.78 14.66 9.21
C GLU A 201 -11.12 14.15 7.93
N SER A 202 -11.70 14.50 6.78
CA SER A 202 -11.18 14.13 5.47
C SER A 202 -9.80 14.77 5.22
N ILE A 203 -9.64 16.06 5.57
CA ILE A 203 -8.37 16.79 5.43
C ILE A 203 -7.27 16.19 6.30
N ILE A 204 -7.54 16.00 7.60
CA ILE A 204 -6.58 15.37 8.51
C ILE A 204 -6.20 14.00 7.98
N SER A 205 -7.17 13.23 7.48
CA SER A 205 -6.90 11.87 7.04
C SER A 205 -6.08 11.80 5.77
N ILE A 206 -6.42 12.60 4.75
CA ILE A 206 -5.59 12.67 3.54
C ILE A 206 -4.19 13.19 3.85
N THR A 207 -4.05 14.22 4.70
CA THR A 207 -2.74 14.75 5.08
C THR A 207 -1.90 13.71 5.81
N CYS A 208 -2.47 12.98 6.76
CA CYS A 208 -1.78 11.89 7.46
C CYS A 208 -1.39 10.75 6.51
N CYS A 209 -2.28 10.34 5.60
CA CYS A 209 -1.98 9.32 4.58
C CYS A 209 -0.83 9.77 3.66
N MET A 210 -0.86 11.02 3.19
CA MET A 210 0.20 11.59 2.34
C MET A 210 1.52 11.73 3.09
N PHE A 211 1.49 12.08 4.37
CA PHE A 211 2.68 12.13 5.22
C PHE A 211 3.30 10.74 5.41
N LEU A 212 2.51 9.73 5.76
CA LEU A 212 2.99 8.35 5.92
C LEU A 212 3.60 7.80 4.61
N PHE A 213 2.92 8.03 3.50
CA PHE A 213 3.40 7.64 2.18
C PHE A 213 4.69 8.39 1.80
N GLY A 214 4.70 9.72 1.98
CA GLY A 214 5.86 10.57 1.68
C GLY A 214 7.07 10.25 2.54
N ALA A 215 6.89 9.99 3.84
CA ALA A 215 7.96 9.58 4.74
C ALA A 215 8.58 8.24 4.30
N THR A 216 7.74 7.26 3.93
CA THR A 216 8.19 5.95 3.43
C THR A 216 8.96 6.11 2.11
N ALA A 217 8.45 6.92 1.18
CA ALA A 217 9.13 7.24 -0.08
C ALA A 217 10.49 7.91 0.16
N ALA A 218 10.57 8.87 1.10
CA ALA A 218 11.81 9.54 1.44
C ALA A 218 12.87 8.56 1.99
N VAL A 219 12.46 7.62 2.85
CA VAL A 219 13.36 6.56 3.35
C VAL A 219 13.88 5.68 2.21
N ILE A 220 13.00 5.29 1.27
CA ILE A 220 13.39 4.50 0.09
C ILE A 220 14.41 5.26 -0.75
N VAL A 221 14.13 6.52 -1.12
CA VAL A 221 15.01 7.35 -1.94
C VAL A 221 16.36 7.56 -1.25
N PHE A 222 16.35 7.86 0.05
CA PHE A 222 17.57 7.98 0.84
C PHE A 222 18.42 6.70 0.81
N CYS A 223 17.79 5.55 1.03
CA CYS A 223 18.47 4.24 1.00
C CYS A 223 19.01 3.92 -0.41
N ILE A 224 18.27 4.23 -1.47
CA ILE A 224 18.72 4.07 -2.87
C ILE A 224 19.96 4.93 -3.12
N TYR A 225 19.91 6.21 -2.76
CA TYR A 225 21.01 7.14 -2.96
C TYR A 225 22.28 6.66 -2.25
N LYS A 226 22.16 6.35 -0.96
CA LYS A 226 23.29 5.87 -0.14
C LYS A 226 23.83 4.53 -0.62
N THR A 227 22.97 3.59 -0.96
CA THR A 227 23.38 2.28 -1.50
C THR A 227 24.13 2.43 -2.81
N THR A 228 23.63 3.27 -3.72
CA THR A 228 24.27 3.53 -5.02
C THR A 228 25.62 4.20 -4.85
N SER A 229 25.73 5.18 -3.94
CA SER A 229 26.99 5.85 -3.61
C SER A 229 28.01 4.87 -3.00
N ALA A 230 27.57 3.99 -2.11
CA ALA A 230 28.44 2.97 -1.53
C ALA A 230 28.90 1.93 -2.56
N ILE A 231 28.04 1.47 -3.46
CA ILE A 231 28.43 0.55 -4.53
C ILE A 231 29.49 1.17 -5.44
N LYS A 232 29.41 2.49 -5.71
CA LYS A 232 30.42 3.21 -6.52
C LYS A 232 31.76 3.39 -5.82
N SER A 233 31.80 3.43 -4.49
CA SER A 233 33.03 3.66 -3.70
C SER A 233 33.69 2.37 -3.22
N VAL A 234 32.93 1.28 -3.07
CA VAL A 234 33.43 -0.04 -2.65
C VAL A 234 33.89 -0.83 -3.88
N ASP A 235 34.98 -0.39 -4.51
CA ASP A 235 35.56 -1.10 -5.66
C ASP A 235 36.58 -2.20 -5.26
N VAL A 236 36.85 -2.41 -3.95
CA VAL A 236 38.03 -3.19 -3.52
C VAL A 236 37.77 -4.40 -2.59
N ARG A 237 36.57 -4.61 -2.01
CA ARG A 237 36.41 -5.58 -0.87
C ARG A 237 35.39 -6.72 -1.00
N ILE A 238 34.72 -6.91 -2.13
CA ILE A 238 33.72 -8.00 -2.32
C ILE A 238 34.13 -8.84 -3.53
N THR A 239 34.06 -10.17 -3.41
CA THR A 239 34.27 -11.10 -4.54
C THR A 239 33.34 -10.78 -5.71
N SER A 240 33.85 -10.90 -6.93
CA SER A 240 33.15 -10.50 -8.16
C SER A 240 31.78 -11.18 -8.34
N ALA A 241 31.65 -12.45 -7.93
CA ALA A 241 30.41 -13.23 -8.00
C ALA A 241 29.32 -12.70 -7.04
N THR A 242 29.63 -12.54 -5.75
CA THR A 242 28.69 -12.02 -4.75
C THR A 242 28.29 -10.58 -5.06
N ARG A 243 29.24 -9.76 -5.55
CA ARG A 243 28.97 -8.40 -6.03
C ARG A 243 27.94 -8.39 -7.16
N ARG A 244 28.12 -9.23 -8.18
CA ARG A 244 27.20 -9.33 -9.33
C ARG A 244 25.79 -9.74 -8.90
N MET A 245 25.67 -10.71 -7.99
CA MET A 245 24.38 -11.14 -7.43
C MET A 245 23.68 -9.98 -6.68
N HIS A 246 24.38 -9.28 -5.79
CA HIS A 246 23.80 -8.13 -5.10
C HIS A 246 23.40 -7.04 -6.09
N GLN A 247 24.20 -6.72 -7.11
CA GLN A 247 23.85 -5.72 -8.13
C GLN A 247 22.61 -6.10 -8.94
N GLN A 248 22.51 -7.36 -9.39
CA GLN A 248 21.33 -7.85 -10.11
C GLN A 248 20.06 -7.74 -9.26
N LEU A 249 20.15 -8.17 -8.00
CA LEU A 249 19.03 -8.06 -7.07
C LEU A 249 18.71 -6.60 -6.72
N PHE A 250 19.69 -5.67 -6.74
CA PHE A 250 19.42 -4.24 -6.58
C PHE A 250 18.60 -3.70 -7.74
N ARG A 251 19.05 -4.02 -8.96
CA ARG A 251 18.42 -3.58 -10.19
C ARG A 251 17.00 -4.14 -10.30
N ALA A 252 16.82 -5.40 -9.93
CA ALA A 252 15.49 -6.01 -9.83
C ALA A 252 14.61 -5.25 -8.83
N LEU A 253 15.10 -4.98 -7.62
CA LEU A 253 14.35 -4.24 -6.60
C LEU A 253 14.00 -2.81 -7.04
N LEU A 254 14.92 -2.13 -7.75
CA LEU A 254 14.64 -0.81 -8.34
C LEU A 254 13.52 -0.89 -9.38
N ILE A 255 13.59 -1.83 -10.32
CA ILE A 255 12.53 -2.03 -11.33
C ILE A 255 11.19 -2.35 -10.64
N GLN A 256 11.21 -3.26 -9.68
CA GLN A 256 10.06 -3.68 -8.88
C GLN A 256 9.44 -2.52 -8.09
N THR A 257 10.22 -1.50 -7.73
CA THR A 257 9.73 -0.31 -7.04
C THR A 257 9.22 0.73 -8.04
N THR A 258 9.97 0.97 -9.12
CA THR A 258 9.64 1.99 -10.12
C THR A 258 8.35 1.68 -10.86
N VAL A 259 8.10 0.40 -11.20
CA VAL A 259 6.91 0.02 -11.98
C VAL A 259 5.61 0.34 -11.20
N PRO A 260 5.38 -0.14 -9.97
CA PRO A 260 4.22 0.25 -9.19
C PRO A 260 4.14 1.75 -8.89
N CYS A 261 5.27 2.43 -8.69
CA CYS A 261 5.29 3.89 -8.52
C CYS A 261 4.66 4.62 -9.71
N ILE A 262 5.06 4.27 -10.93
CA ILE A 262 4.55 4.95 -12.12
C ILE A 262 3.11 4.54 -12.42
N PHE A 263 2.83 3.24 -12.42
CA PHE A 263 1.56 2.71 -12.95
C PHE A 263 0.43 2.61 -11.92
N SER A 264 0.75 2.70 -10.63
CA SER A 264 -0.22 2.42 -9.56
C SER A 264 -0.28 3.55 -8.53
N TYR A 265 0.87 3.95 -7.97
CA TYR A 265 0.90 4.96 -6.92
C TYR A 265 0.72 6.39 -7.45
N THR A 266 1.26 6.73 -8.61
CA THR A 266 1.00 8.04 -9.24
C THR A 266 -0.48 8.24 -9.57
N PRO A 267 -1.16 7.31 -10.28
CA PRO A 267 -2.61 7.44 -10.50
C PRO A 267 -3.41 7.52 -9.19
N LEU A 268 -3.07 6.71 -8.19
CA LEU A 268 -3.74 6.77 -6.88
C LEU A 268 -3.54 8.13 -6.21
N ALA A 269 -2.31 8.65 -6.18
CA ALA A 269 -2.03 9.97 -5.62
C ALA A 269 -2.82 11.06 -6.35
N MET A 270 -2.96 10.96 -7.68
CA MET A 270 -3.80 11.86 -8.46
C MET A 270 -5.27 11.76 -8.04
N ILE A 271 -5.83 10.55 -7.89
CA ILE A 271 -7.22 10.35 -7.43
C ILE A 271 -7.44 10.94 -6.03
N LEU A 272 -6.52 10.66 -5.10
CA LEU A 272 -6.61 11.15 -3.71
C LEU A 272 -6.56 12.68 -3.66
N LEU A 273 -5.66 13.29 -4.43
CA LEU A 273 -5.46 14.74 -4.43
C LEU A 273 -6.47 15.46 -5.33
N PHE A 274 -7.12 14.79 -6.28
CA PHE A 274 -8.04 15.43 -7.22
C PHE A 274 -9.12 16.21 -6.48
N GLY A 275 -9.95 15.54 -5.66
CA GLY A 275 -11.02 16.21 -4.90
C GLY A 275 -10.52 17.23 -3.87
N ALA A 276 -9.24 17.16 -3.47
CA ALA A 276 -8.62 18.13 -2.57
C ALA A 276 -8.10 19.38 -3.32
N MET A 277 -7.70 19.25 -4.59
CA MET A 277 -7.02 20.30 -5.37
C MET A 277 -7.91 20.95 -6.44
N THR A 278 -8.90 20.25 -7.01
CA THR A 278 -9.73 20.76 -8.12
C THR A 278 -11.02 21.44 -7.63
N GLY A 279 -10.94 22.13 -6.49
CA GLY A 279 -12.08 22.71 -5.79
C GLY A 279 -11.89 24.09 -5.21
#